data_AF-A0A528E5S0-F1
#
_entry.id   AF-A0A528E5S0-F1
#
_cell.length_a   1.000
_cell.length_b   1.000
_cell.length_c   1.000
_cell.angle_alpha   90.00
_cell.angle_beta   90.00
_cell.angle_gamma   90.00
#
_symmetry.space_group_name_H-M   'P 1'
#
loop_
_entity.id
_entity.type
_entity.pdbx_description
1 polymer ?
#
loop_
_entity_poly.entity_id
_entity_poly.type
_entity_poly.pdbx_seq_one_letter_code
_entity_poly.pdbx_strand_id
1 'polypeptide(L)'
;MQAIADAMAGAESEDIAVACAFAALRASLGWNADSETRSEVISHFAPVALAMLRDSSGNQSAGIHAALADFEQWFSKARGASFWSLFEQQMPDTPVVDF
;
A
#
# COMPACT_ATOMS: atom_id res chain seq x y z
N MET A 1 -1.44 -5.61 -5.53
CA MET A 1 -2.64 -5.48 -4.67
C MET A 1 -3.16 -6.79 -4.12
N GLN A 2 -3.15 -7.90 -4.88
CA GLN A 2 -3.66 -9.20 -4.37
C GLN A 2 -2.95 -9.67 -3.09
N ALA A 3 -1.63 -9.51 -2.96
CA ALA A 3 -0.90 -9.85 -1.74
C ALA A 3 -1.34 -9.03 -0.50
N ILE A 4 -1.75 -7.77 -0.70
CA ILE A 4 -2.27 -6.90 0.36
C ILE A 4 -3.67 -7.38 0.77
N ALA A 5 -4.53 -7.72 -0.21
CA ALA A 5 -5.85 -8.28 0.04
C ALA A 5 -5.78 -9.63 0.79
N ASP A 6 -4.87 -10.51 0.39
CA ASP A 6 -4.65 -11.81 1.02
C ASP A 6 -4.17 -11.66 2.48
N ALA A 7 -3.24 -10.73 2.72
CA ALA A 7 -2.79 -10.41 4.08
C ALA A 7 -3.92 -9.89 4.99
N MET A 8 -4.94 -9.22 4.41
CA MET A 8 -6.12 -8.73 5.15
C MET A 8 -7.20 -9.80 5.35
N ALA A 9 -7.24 -10.85 4.52
CA ALA A 9 -8.33 -11.83 4.53
C ALA A 9 -8.43 -12.62 5.85
N GLY A 10 -7.32 -12.74 6.59
CA GLY A 10 -7.27 -13.38 7.91
C GLY A 10 -7.47 -12.43 9.10
N ALA A 11 -7.72 -11.14 8.87
CA ALA A 11 -7.82 -10.16 9.94
C ALA A 11 -9.14 -10.29 10.71
N GLU A 12 -9.06 -10.35 12.04
CA GLU A 12 -10.21 -10.48 12.92
C GLU A 12 -10.96 -9.15 13.15
N SER A 13 -10.39 -8.02 12.71
CA SER A 13 -10.95 -6.68 12.90
C SER A 13 -10.43 -5.71 11.85
N GLU A 14 -11.16 -4.60 11.63
CA GLU A 14 -10.76 -3.56 10.66
C GLU A 14 -9.37 -2.98 10.97
N ASP A 15 -9.06 -2.71 12.25
CA ASP A 15 -7.73 -2.25 12.67
C ASP A 15 -6.61 -3.26 12.34
N ILE A 16 -6.88 -4.56 12.52
CA ILE A 16 -5.91 -5.63 12.20
C ILE A 16 -5.72 -5.70 10.68
N ALA A 17 -6.80 -5.59 9.91
CA ALA A 17 -6.73 -5.59 8.45
C ALA A 17 -5.91 -4.40 7.94
N VAL A 18 -6.16 -3.21 8.47
CA VAL A 18 -5.39 -2.01 8.11
C VAL A 18 -3.90 -2.19 8.46
N ALA A 19 -3.59 -2.72 9.64
CA ALA A 19 -2.21 -3.02 10.03
C ALA A 19 -1.53 -4.06 9.11
N CYS A 20 -2.24 -5.14 8.75
CA CYS A 20 -1.79 -6.15 7.80
C CYS A 20 -1.56 -5.56 6.41
N ALA A 21 -2.45 -4.68 5.95
CA ALA A 21 -2.31 -3.97 4.68
C ALA A 21 -1.06 -3.10 4.66
N PHE A 22 -0.80 -2.40 5.77
CA PHE A 22 0.37 -1.55 5.92
C PHE A 22 1.67 -2.36 5.95
N ALA A 23 1.68 -3.49 6.65
CA ALA A 23 2.82 -4.40 6.68
C ALA A 23 3.10 -4.97 5.28
N ALA A 24 2.07 -5.45 4.57
CA ALA A 24 2.19 -5.96 3.21
C ALA A 24 2.65 -4.88 2.22
N LEU A 25 2.17 -3.64 2.37
CA LEU A 25 2.61 -2.51 1.56
C LEU A 25 4.07 -2.14 1.81
N ARG A 26 4.49 -2.03 3.07
CA ARG A 26 5.90 -1.78 3.43
C ARG A 26 6.81 -2.86 2.86
N ALA A 27 6.44 -4.13 3.01
CA ALA A 27 7.19 -5.26 2.47
C ALA A 27 7.29 -5.21 0.94
N SER A 28 6.17 -4.89 0.27
CA SER A 28 6.14 -4.76 -1.21
C SER A 28 6.99 -3.60 -1.73
N LEU A 29 7.20 -2.57 -0.92
CA LEU A 29 8.03 -1.41 -1.27
C LEU A 29 9.48 -1.52 -0.76
N GLY A 30 9.83 -2.60 -0.07
CA GLY A 30 11.14 -2.76 0.57
C GLY A 30 11.42 -1.73 1.68
N TRP A 31 10.38 -1.18 2.30
CA TRP A 31 10.52 -0.17 3.35
C TRP A 31 10.84 -0.82 4.70
N ASN A 32 12.14 -1.03 4.94
CA ASN A 32 12.64 -1.66 6.17
C ASN A 32 12.82 -0.71 7.35
N ALA A 33 12.72 0.61 7.12
CA ALA A 33 12.86 1.63 8.16
C ALA A 33 11.68 2.59 8.14
N ASP A 34 11.19 2.99 9.30
CA ASP A 34 10.17 4.04 9.40
C ASP A 34 10.80 5.41 9.11
N SER A 35 10.13 6.17 8.26
CA SER A 35 10.44 7.56 7.94
C SER A 35 9.14 8.33 8.01
N GLU A 36 9.16 9.59 8.44
CA GLU A 36 7.95 10.43 8.53
C GLU A 36 7.17 10.44 7.20
N THR A 37 7.89 10.54 6.08
CA THR A 37 7.34 10.45 4.73
C THR A 37 6.64 9.11 4.45
N ARG A 38 7.19 8.00 4.93
CA ARG A 38 6.63 6.65 4.74
C ARG A 38 5.40 6.46 5.61
N SER A 39 5.47 6.89 6.86
CA SER A 39 4.34 6.87 7.80
C SER A 39 3.17 7.69 7.28
N GLU A 40 3.43 8.87 6.74
CA GLU A 40 2.41 9.73 6.12
C GLU A 40 1.71 9.00 4.95
N VAL A 41 2.48 8.41 4.03
CA VAL A 41 1.93 7.67 2.89
C VAL A 41 1.06 6.49 3.34
N ILE A 42 1.52 5.75 4.35
CA ILE A 42 0.79 4.62 4.93
C ILE A 42 -0.51 5.08 5.60
N SER A 43 -0.47 6.17 6.37
CA SER A 43 -1.68 6.75 6.98
C SER A 43 -2.71 7.17 5.93
N HIS A 44 -2.26 7.76 4.82
CA HIS A 44 -3.14 8.11 3.69
C HIS A 44 -3.65 6.90 2.90
N PHE A 45 -3.01 5.73 3.03
CA PHE A 45 -3.45 4.48 2.42
C PHE A 45 -4.54 3.75 3.22
N ALA A 46 -4.78 4.12 4.49
CA ALA A 46 -5.84 3.56 5.35
C ALA A 46 -7.22 3.43 4.66
N PRO A 47 -7.77 4.47 3.99
CA PRO A 47 -9.06 4.36 3.31
C PRO A 47 -9.08 3.34 2.18
N VAL A 48 -7.95 3.11 1.49
CA VAL A 48 -7.84 2.08 0.44
C VAL A 48 -7.90 0.69 1.07
N ALA A 49 -7.16 0.47 2.17
CA ALA A 49 -7.19 -0.80 2.92
C ALA A 49 -8.60 -1.13 3.42
N LEU A 50 -9.32 -0.14 3.98
CA LEU A 50 -10.70 -0.31 4.41
C LEU A 50 -11.65 -0.64 3.24
N ALA A 51 -11.47 0.02 2.09
CA ALA A 51 -12.27 -0.28 0.90
C ALA A 51 -12.03 -1.71 0.41
N MET A 52 -10.78 -2.19 0.44
CA MET A 52 -10.42 -3.56 0.06
C MET A 52 -10.99 -4.61 1.02
N LEU A 53 -10.96 -4.33 2.33
CA LEU A 53 -11.60 -5.19 3.34
C LEU A 53 -13.11 -5.28 3.12
N ARG A 54 -13.77 -4.14 2.86
CA ARG A 54 -15.22 -4.07 2.62
C ARG A 54 -15.64 -4.79 1.34
N ASP A 55 -14.80 -4.76 0.30
CA ASP A 55 -15.05 -5.49 -0.95
C ASP A 55 -15.00 -7.01 -0.75
N SER A 56 -14.04 -7.48 0.07
CA SER A 56 -13.91 -8.90 0.44
C SER A 56 -15.16 -9.45 1.14
N SER A 57 -15.97 -8.58 1.75
CA SER A 57 -17.22 -8.91 2.42
C SER A 57 -18.48 -8.85 1.55
N GLY A 58 -18.40 -8.42 0.28
CA GLY A 58 -19.57 -8.47 -0.63
C GLY A 58 -19.71 -7.38 -1.70
N ASN A 59 -18.73 -7.26 -2.61
CA ASN A 59 -18.87 -6.59 -3.91
C ASN A 59 -19.03 -5.05 -3.85
N GLN A 60 -17.96 -4.36 -3.48
CA GLN A 60 -17.89 -2.88 -3.47
C GLN A 60 -16.66 -2.36 -4.21
N SER A 61 -16.27 -3.01 -5.31
CA SER A 61 -15.00 -2.73 -6.02
C SER A 61 -14.91 -1.30 -6.55
N ALA A 62 -16.05 -0.64 -6.80
CA ALA A 62 -16.11 0.79 -7.15
C ALA A 62 -15.54 1.70 -6.04
N GLY A 63 -15.73 1.33 -4.77
CA GLY A 63 -15.19 2.06 -3.62
C GLY A 63 -13.67 1.95 -3.51
N ILE A 64 -13.09 0.80 -3.88
CA ILE A 64 -11.62 0.63 -3.92
C ILE A 64 -11.03 1.57 -4.97
N HIS A 65 -11.59 1.59 -6.17
CA HIS A 65 -11.06 2.40 -7.27
C HIS A 65 -11.15 3.89 -6.95
N ALA A 66 -12.25 4.35 -6.33
CA ALA A 66 -12.39 5.73 -5.88
C ALA A 66 -11.35 6.08 -4.78
N ALA A 67 -11.24 5.25 -3.73
CA ALA A 67 -10.28 5.49 -2.65
C ALA A 67 -8.83 5.49 -3.15
N LEU A 68 -8.50 4.60 -4.09
CA LEU A 68 -7.17 4.54 -4.70
C LEU A 68 -6.88 5.76 -5.57
N ALA A 69 -7.87 6.26 -6.33
CA ALA A 69 -7.73 7.47 -7.14
C ALA A 69 -7.52 8.72 -6.28
N ASP A 70 -8.26 8.86 -5.16
CA ASP A 70 -8.06 9.94 -4.20
C ASP A 70 -6.66 9.89 -3.57
N PHE A 71 -6.23 8.69 -3.16
CA PHE A 71 -4.88 8.47 -2.62
C PHE A 71 -3.79 8.81 -3.63
N GLU A 72 -3.93 8.35 -4.88
CA GLU A 72 -2.96 8.63 -5.94
C GLU A 72 -2.89 10.12 -6.25
N GLN A 73 -4.04 10.82 -6.29
CA GLN A 73 -4.07 12.25 -6.52
C GLN A 73 -3.36 13.02 -5.39
N TRP A 74 -3.59 12.62 -4.14
CA TRP A 74 -2.88 13.18 -3.00
C TRP A 74 -1.37 12.92 -3.09
N PHE A 75 -0.97 11.67 -3.37
CA PHE A 75 0.44 11.28 -3.46
C PHE A 75 1.16 12.05 -4.57
N SER A 76 0.51 12.18 -5.74
CA SER A 76 1.04 12.97 -6.86
C SER A 76 1.21 14.45 -6.51
N LYS A 77 0.29 15.04 -5.74
CA LYS A 77 0.43 16.43 -5.27
C LYS A 77 1.55 16.58 -4.23
N ALA A 78 1.69 15.60 -3.33
CA ALA A 78 2.66 15.63 -2.24
C ALA A 78 4.10 15.31 -2.69
N ARG A 79 4.27 14.44 -3.69
CA ARG A 79 5.57 13.92 -4.14
C ARG A 79 5.93 14.29 -5.57
N GLY A 80 4.99 14.81 -6.36
CA GLY A 80 5.21 15.15 -7.77
C GLY A 80 5.38 13.93 -8.69
N ALA A 81 5.06 12.72 -8.20
CA ALA A 81 5.21 11.46 -8.92
C ALA A 81 4.03 10.53 -8.63
N SER A 82 3.78 9.56 -9.51
CA SER A 82 2.77 8.54 -9.29
C SER A 82 3.21 7.56 -8.20
N PHE A 83 2.26 7.09 -7.39
CA PHE A 83 2.51 6.07 -6.37
C PHE A 83 3.13 4.80 -6.95
N TRP A 84 2.69 4.39 -8.15
CA TRP A 84 3.23 3.23 -8.87
C TRP A 84 4.73 3.32 -9.14
N SER A 85 5.28 4.53 -9.29
CA SER A 85 6.72 4.74 -9.48
C SER A 85 7.52 4.16 -8.32
N LEU A 86 6.96 4.08 -7.10
CA LEU A 86 7.64 3.46 -5.96
C LEU A 86 7.84 1.94 -6.13
N PHE A 87 6.92 1.27 -6.82
CA PHE A 87 7.06 -0.15 -7.16
C PHE A 87 8.07 -0.35 -8.28
N GLU A 88 8.13 0.58 -9.24
CA GLU A 88 9.11 0.55 -10.32
C GLU A 88 10.53 0.90 -9.84
N GLN A 89 10.63 1.74 -8.80
CA GLN A 89 11.89 2.12 -8.14
C GLN A 89 12.41 1.09 -7.15
N GLN A 90 11.78 -0.08 -7.01
CA GLN A 90 12.45 -1.25 -6.42
C GLN A 90 13.60 -1.67 -7.35
N MET A 91 14.70 -0.92 -7.30
CA MET A 91 15.95 -1.22 -8.00
C MET A 91 16.79 -2.22 -7.19
N PRO A 92 17.64 -2.99 -7.89
CA PRO A 92 17.97 -4.38 -7.58
C PRO A 92 18.90 -4.50 -6.38
N ASP A 93 18.51 -5.35 -5.43
CA ASP A 93 19.38 -5.77 -4.33
C ASP A 93 20.37 -6.83 -4.83
N THR A 94 21.30 -6.44 -5.69
CA THR A 94 22.62 -7.06 -5.79
C THR A 94 23.55 -6.13 -6.57
N PRO A 95 24.57 -5.52 -5.93
CA PRO A 95 25.75 -5.12 -6.68
C PRO A 95 26.34 -6.38 -7.33
N VAL A 96 26.50 -6.38 -8.66
CA VAL A 96 27.30 -7.39 -9.36
C VAL A 96 28.68 -7.33 -8.74
N VAL A 97 29.07 -8.38 -8.01
CA VAL A 97 30.44 -8.52 -7.56
C VAL A 97 31.26 -9.01 -8.75
N ASP A 98 32.03 -8.12 -9.35
CA ASP A 98 33.22 -8.51 -10.12
C ASP A 98 34.26 -9.03 -9.11
N PHE A 99 34.47 -10.34 -9.08
CA PHE A 99 35.61 -10.98 -8.41
C PHE A 99 36.65 -11.40 -9.45
#